data_AF-A0A8J5BWH3-F1
#
_entry.id   AF-A0A8J5BWH3-F1
#
_cell.length_a   1.000
_cell.length_b   1.000
_cell.length_c   1.000
_cell.angle_alpha   90.00
_cell.angle_beta   90.00
_cell.angle_gamma   90.00
#
_symmetry.space_group_name_H-M   'P 1'
#
loop_
_entity.id
_entity.type
_entity.pdbx_description
1 polymer ?
#
loop_
_entity_poly.entity_id
_entity_poly.type
_entity_poly.pdbx_seq_one_letter_code
_entity_poly.pdbx_strand_id
1 'polypeptide(L)'
;MSEHSSESTTIPQSSSHPAQITTIKLNGDNFLRWSQSVKMYIRGRGMMGYLTVNSMEEEIGANYMCFPTAYELWKNINEMYSDLGNQCQIFELTLKLGELRQGEEPVTKYFNSLKRIWQDLDLFDAYEWKNVEDGQYHKKTVEDSCIFKFLAGLNVEFDEVRGRIIGYVNLW
;
A
#
# COMPACT_ATOMS: atom_id res chain seq x y z
N MET A 1 60.84 -11.55 38.00
CA MET A 1 60.61 -11.66 36.55
C MET A 1 59.38 -12.53 36.38
N SER A 2 58.24 -11.90 36.11
CA SER A 2 56.97 -12.58 35.86
C SER A 2 56.37 -11.94 34.62
N GLU A 3 56.33 -12.69 33.52
CA GLU A 3 55.73 -12.29 32.26
C GLU A 3 54.20 -12.39 32.37
N HIS A 4 53.50 -11.27 32.24
CA HIS A 4 52.07 -11.26 31.98
C HIS A 4 51.87 -11.07 30.47
N SER A 5 51.44 -12.14 29.81
CA SER A 5 50.98 -12.14 28.43
C SER A 5 49.59 -11.49 28.38
N SER A 6 49.48 -10.34 27.72
CA SER A 6 48.20 -9.65 27.51
C SER A 6 47.49 -10.21 26.27
N GLU A 7 46.48 -11.04 26.49
CA GLU A 7 45.51 -11.44 25.46
C GLU A 7 44.69 -10.24 25.01
N SER A 8 44.86 -9.83 23.74
CA SER A 8 44.01 -8.83 23.10
C SER A 8 42.69 -9.46 22.69
N THR A 9 41.63 -9.25 23.48
CA THR A 9 40.27 -9.59 23.10
C THR A 9 39.79 -8.67 21.98
N THR A 10 39.78 -9.18 20.74
CA THR A 10 39.13 -8.52 19.61
C THR A 10 37.63 -8.49 19.83
N ILE A 11 37.07 -7.30 20.07
CA ILE A 11 35.63 -7.05 20.12
C ILE A 11 35.08 -7.27 18.70
N PRO A 12 34.02 -8.06 18.48
CA PRO A 12 33.41 -8.17 17.16
C PRO A 12 32.77 -6.82 16.82
N GLN A 13 33.26 -6.16 15.77
CA GLN A 13 32.56 -5.02 15.18
C GLN A 13 31.19 -5.50 14.70
N SER A 14 30.13 -5.11 15.41
CA SER A 14 28.78 -5.24 14.89
C SER A 14 28.68 -4.28 13.69
N SER A 15 28.66 -4.85 12.49
CA SER A 15 28.33 -4.11 11.27
C SER A 15 26.84 -3.72 11.34
N SER A 16 26.53 -2.63 12.05
CA SER A 16 25.19 -2.03 12.00
C SER A 16 25.06 -1.23 10.70
N HIS A 17 25.02 -1.93 9.56
CA HIS A 17 24.50 -1.30 8.35
C HIS A 17 23.03 -0.96 8.63
N PRO A 18 22.60 0.32 8.48
CA PRO A 18 21.21 0.68 8.65
C PRO A 18 20.39 -0.19 7.71
N ALA A 19 19.47 -0.99 8.25
CA ALA A 19 18.63 -1.85 7.44
C ALA A 19 17.88 -1.00 6.42
N GLN A 20 18.08 -1.30 5.13
CA GLN A 20 17.38 -0.61 4.05
C GLN A 20 15.87 -0.87 4.19
N ILE A 21 15.11 0.16 4.53
CA ILE A 21 13.66 0.07 4.78
C ILE A 21 12.88 -0.45 3.55
N THR A 22 13.35 -0.12 2.35
CA THR A 22 12.68 -0.46 1.09
C THR A 22 13.69 -0.57 -0.05
N THR A 23 13.49 -1.55 -0.95
CA THR A 23 14.23 -1.65 -2.22
C THR A 23 13.70 -0.70 -3.29
N ILE A 24 12.51 -0.14 -3.08
CA ILE A 24 11.86 0.84 -3.96
C ILE A 24 12.36 2.22 -3.53
N LYS A 25 12.89 3.00 -4.48
CA LYS A 25 13.30 4.39 -4.25
C LYS A 25 12.23 5.37 -4.70
N LEU A 26 11.98 6.42 -3.93
CA LEU A 26 11.06 7.49 -4.33
C LEU A 26 11.60 8.22 -5.56
N ASN A 27 10.80 8.32 -6.62
CA ASN A 27 11.16 8.95 -7.90
C ASN A 27 10.14 10.01 -8.38
N GLY A 28 9.25 10.46 -7.49
CA GLY A 28 8.25 11.49 -7.78
C GLY A 28 6.90 10.91 -8.24
N ASP A 29 6.93 9.86 -9.07
CA ASP A 29 5.71 9.24 -9.62
C ASP A 29 5.25 8.01 -8.82
N ASN A 30 6.13 7.44 -7.99
CA ASN A 30 5.89 6.18 -7.29
C ASN A 30 5.61 6.32 -5.78
N PHE A 31 5.24 7.52 -5.32
CA PHE A 31 5.05 7.83 -3.91
C PHE A 31 4.21 6.80 -3.16
N LEU A 32 3.10 6.33 -3.75
CA LEU A 32 2.26 5.32 -3.12
C LEU A 32 3.03 4.01 -2.87
N ARG A 33 3.63 3.43 -3.91
CA ARG A 33 4.31 2.13 -3.83
C ARG A 33 5.49 2.19 -2.84
N TRP A 34 6.21 3.32 -2.88
CA TRP A 34 7.29 3.60 -1.94
C TRP A 34 6.77 3.76 -0.50
N SER A 35 5.79 4.63 -0.28
CA SER A 35 5.26 4.96 1.04
C SER A 35 4.60 3.75 1.72
N GLN A 36 3.97 2.86 0.94
CA GLN A 36 3.43 1.60 1.45
C GLN A 36 4.52 0.61 1.84
N SER A 37 5.59 0.46 1.05
CA SER A 37 6.73 -0.38 1.44
C SER A 37 7.37 0.13 2.73
N VAL A 38 7.48 1.45 2.88
CA VAL A 38 7.95 2.11 4.10
C VAL A 38 7.00 1.84 5.27
N LYS A 39 5.69 2.09 5.12
CA LYS A 39 4.66 1.84 6.15
C LYS A 39 4.64 0.38 6.60
N MET A 40 4.73 -0.59 5.68
CA MET A 40 4.73 -2.02 6.00
C MET A 40 5.96 -2.43 6.81
N TYR A 41 7.15 -1.92 6.44
CA TYR A 41 8.37 -2.15 7.19
C TYR A 41 8.29 -1.54 8.60
N ILE A 42 7.77 -0.31 8.72
CA ILE A 42 7.58 0.37 10.01
C ILE A 42 6.58 -0.36 10.89
N ARG A 43 5.42 -0.77 10.35
CA ARG A 43 4.41 -1.55 11.10
C ARG A 43 4.96 -2.90 11.57
N GLY A 44 5.79 -3.55 10.75
CA GLY A 44 6.37 -4.86 11.06
C GLY A 44 7.56 -4.81 12.04
N ARG A 45 8.31 -3.70 12.13
CA ARG A 45 9.54 -3.61 12.94
C ARG A 45 9.62 -2.44 13.93
N GLY A 46 8.66 -1.51 13.93
CA GLY A 46 8.66 -0.32 14.80
C GLY A 46 9.77 0.70 14.49
N MET A 47 10.35 0.66 13.28
CA MET A 47 11.60 1.34 12.93
C MET A 47 11.41 2.64 12.12
N MET A 48 10.53 3.54 12.56
CA MET A 48 10.30 4.83 11.87
C MET A 48 11.59 5.67 11.74
N GLY A 49 12.48 5.61 12.73
CA GLY A 49 13.74 6.36 12.75
C GLY A 49 14.76 6.00 11.65
N TYR A 50 14.51 4.94 10.88
CA TYR A 50 15.43 4.48 9.83
C TYR A 50 15.08 5.05 8.44
N LEU A 51 14.00 5.84 8.32
CA LEU A 51 13.65 6.52 7.07
C LEU A 51 14.66 7.64 6.81
N THR A 52 15.38 7.54 5.69
CA THR A 52 16.43 8.48 5.29
C THR A 52 16.34 8.79 3.81
N VAL A 53 16.99 9.88 3.37
CA VAL A 53 17.08 10.28 1.95
C VAL A 53 17.68 9.19 1.03
N ASN A 54 18.41 8.23 1.59
CA ASN A 54 18.95 7.08 0.84
C ASN A 54 17.86 6.15 0.26
N SER A 55 16.63 6.27 0.77
CA SER A 55 15.43 5.61 0.23
C SER A 55 14.82 6.33 -0.98
N MET A 56 15.51 7.33 -1.53
CA MET A 56 15.05 8.18 -2.64
C MET A 56 16.08 8.19 -3.76
N GLU A 57 15.65 8.59 -4.95
CA GLU A 57 16.56 8.97 -6.01
C GLU A 57 17.26 10.29 -5.65
N GLU A 58 18.50 10.46 -6.10
CA GLU A 58 19.40 11.52 -5.66
C GLU A 58 18.83 12.93 -5.90
N GLU A 59 18.23 13.14 -7.08
CA GLU A 59 17.61 14.42 -7.47
C GLU A 59 16.46 14.82 -6.55
N ILE A 60 15.72 13.84 -6.01
CA ILE A 60 14.64 14.07 -5.07
C ILE A 60 15.19 14.21 -3.67
N GLY A 61 16.04 13.28 -3.24
CA GLY A 61 16.64 13.25 -1.92
C GLY A 61 17.40 14.53 -1.56
N ALA A 62 17.98 15.21 -2.56
CA ALA A 62 18.64 16.49 -2.38
C ALA A 62 17.74 17.57 -1.74
N ASN A 63 16.45 17.58 -2.08
CA ASN A 63 15.48 18.53 -1.53
C ASN A 63 15.11 18.23 -0.07
N TYR A 64 15.46 17.04 0.44
CA TYR A 64 15.08 16.56 1.77
C TYR A 64 16.27 16.31 2.71
N MET A 65 17.50 16.66 2.29
CA MET A 65 18.71 16.42 3.09
C MET A 65 18.71 17.14 4.45
N CYS A 66 17.99 18.26 4.56
CA CYS A 66 18.02 19.12 5.74
C CYS A 66 16.98 18.74 6.82
N PHE A 67 16.18 17.69 6.64
CA PHE A 67 15.20 17.29 7.65
C PHE A 67 15.88 16.54 8.81
N PRO A 68 15.83 17.08 10.05
CA PRO A 68 16.56 16.55 11.20
C PRO A 68 16.00 15.23 11.73
N THR A 69 14.77 14.87 11.38
CA THR A 69 14.13 13.63 11.84
C THR A 69 13.42 12.90 10.71
N ALA A 70 13.39 11.56 10.81
CA ALA A 70 12.61 10.71 9.93
C ALA A 70 11.11 11.06 9.92
N TYR A 71 10.60 11.61 11.04
CA TYR A 71 9.22 12.07 11.15
C TYR A 71 8.96 13.31 10.29
N GLU A 72 9.80 14.35 10.40
CA GLU A 72 9.66 15.57 9.59
C GLU A 72 9.88 15.31 8.11
N LEU A 73 10.82 14.42 7.79
CA LEU A 73 11.05 13.90 6.45
C LEU A 73 9.78 13.25 5.90
N TRP A 74 9.22 12.27 6.62
CA TRP A 74 7.99 11.59 6.22
C TRP A 74 6.82 12.56 6.04
N LYS A 75 6.64 13.49 6.99
CA LYS A 75 5.55 14.46 6.97
C LYS A 75 5.58 15.31 5.70
N ASN A 76 6.75 15.89 5.36
CA ASN A 76 6.89 16.75 4.18
C ASN A 76 6.68 15.99 2.87
N ILE A 77 7.25 14.79 2.75
CA ILE A 77 7.06 13.95 1.57
C ILE A 77 5.58 13.60 1.41
N ASN A 78 4.92 13.25 2.52
CA ASN A 78 3.50 12.95 2.50
C ASN A 78 2.69 14.18 2.07
N GLU A 79 2.91 15.36 2.67
CA GLU A 79 2.18 16.60 2.30
C GLU A 79 2.31 16.98 0.82
N MET A 80 3.48 16.78 0.23
CA MET A 80 3.73 17.21 -1.15
C MET A 80 3.33 16.16 -2.20
N TYR A 81 3.45 14.87 -1.92
CA TYR A 81 3.15 13.81 -2.90
C TYR A 81 1.83 13.05 -2.63
N SER A 82 1.20 13.19 -1.44
CA SER A 82 -0.02 12.43 -1.14
C SER A 82 -1.18 12.83 -2.02
N ASP A 83 -1.42 14.11 -2.22
CA ASP A 83 -2.75 14.50 -2.70
C ASP A 83 -2.90 14.30 -4.22
N LEU A 84 -1.99 14.83 -5.04
CA LEU A 84 -2.10 14.68 -6.49
C LEU A 84 -1.78 13.25 -6.96
N GLY A 85 -0.75 12.62 -6.36
CA GLY A 85 -0.34 11.27 -6.69
C GLY A 85 -1.40 10.22 -6.35
N ASN A 86 -2.08 10.38 -5.20
CA ASN A 86 -3.14 9.44 -4.82
C ASN A 86 -4.38 9.60 -5.69
N GLN A 87 -4.82 10.84 -5.99
CA GLN A 87 -6.04 11.04 -6.78
C GLN A 87 -5.90 10.54 -8.21
N CYS A 88 -4.77 10.79 -8.88
CA CYS A 88 -4.52 10.25 -10.22
C CYS A 88 -4.52 8.72 -10.24
N GLN A 89 -3.87 8.07 -9.27
CA GLN A 89 -3.81 6.61 -9.23
C GLN A 89 -5.16 5.96 -8.86
N ILE A 90 -5.92 6.56 -7.93
CA ILE A 90 -7.30 6.15 -7.65
C ILE A 90 -8.14 6.23 -8.92
N PHE A 91 -7.99 7.30 -9.69
CA PHE A 91 -8.71 7.48 -10.95
C PHE A 91 -8.35 6.40 -11.97
N GLU A 92 -7.06 6.14 -12.21
CA GLU A 92 -6.58 5.09 -13.12
C GLU A 92 -7.08 3.69 -12.71
N LEU A 93 -6.99 3.36 -11.42
CA LEU A 93 -7.50 2.09 -10.88
C LEU A 93 -9.02 1.98 -11.04
N THR A 94 -9.75 3.09 -10.84
CA THR A 94 -11.20 3.15 -11.01
C THR A 94 -11.62 2.96 -12.47
N LEU A 95 -10.89 3.58 -13.42
CA LEU A 95 -11.08 3.36 -14.86
C LEU A 95 -10.89 1.89 -15.22
N LYS A 96 -9.74 1.32 -14.84
CA LYS A 96 -9.41 -0.08 -15.10
C LYS A 96 -10.44 -1.04 -14.51
N LEU A 97 -10.95 -0.73 -13.31
CA LEU A 97 -12.00 -1.50 -12.67
C LEU A 97 -13.32 -1.48 -13.48
N GLY A 98 -13.67 -0.33 -14.06
CA GLY A 98 -14.87 -0.16 -14.88
C GLY A 98 -14.82 -0.86 -16.24
N GLU A 99 -13.63 -1.02 -16.80
CA GLU A 99 -13.40 -1.66 -18.11
C GLU A 99 -13.27 -3.19 -18.03
N LEU A 100 -12.87 -3.74 -16.88
CA LEU A 100 -12.65 -5.17 -16.71
C LEU A 100 -13.92 -6.00 -16.95
N ARG A 101 -13.79 -7.00 -17.82
CA ARG A 101 -14.80 -8.03 -18.10
C ARG A 101 -14.16 -9.41 -18.01
N GLN A 102 -14.97 -10.44 -17.77
CA GLN A 102 -14.51 -11.82 -17.73
C GLN A 102 -13.86 -12.22 -19.07
N GLY A 103 -14.54 -11.97 -20.19
CA GLY A 103 -14.04 -12.31 -21.52
C GLY A 103 -13.83 -13.83 -21.67
N GLU A 104 -12.71 -14.23 -22.27
CA GLU A 104 -12.38 -15.64 -22.50
C GLU A 104 -11.71 -16.32 -21.29
N GLU A 105 -11.42 -15.55 -20.23
CA GLU A 105 -10.73 -16.07 -19.06
C GLU A 105 -11.69 -16.78 -18.07
N PRO A 106 -11.19 -17.74 -17.28
CA PRO A 106 -11.98 -18.33 -16.21
C PRO A 106 -12.43 -17.27 -15.19
N VAL A 107 -13.64 -17.46 -14.64
CA VAL A 107 -14.21 -16.59 -13.59
C VAL A 107 -13.25 -16.36 -12.42
N THR A 108 -12.46 -17.36 -12.04
CA THR A 108 -11.47 -17.25 -10.96
C THR A 108 -10.36 -16.27 -11.28
N LYS A 109 -9.87 -16.24 -12.51
CA LYS A 109 -8.82 -15.30 -12.95
C LYS A 109 -9.36 -13.87 -13.05
N TYR A 110 -10.59 -13.74 -13.56
CA TYR A 110 -11.31 -12.47 -13.57
C TYR A 110 -11.49 -11.92 -12.15
N PHE A 111 -12.01 -12.73 -11.22
CA PHE A 111 -12.17 -12.36 -9.82
C PHE A 111 -10.85 -11.95 -9.17
N ASN A 112 -9.77 -12.72 -9.38
CA ASN A 112 -8.45 -12.38 -8.83
C ASN A 112 -7.91 -11.04 -9.36
N SER A 113 -8.23 -10.70 -10.62
CA SER A 113 -7.82 -9.42 -11.21
C SER A 113 -8.57 -8.24 -10.59
N LEU A 114 -9.88 -8.37 -10.37
CA LEU A 114 -10.67 -7.39 -9.63
C LEU A 114 -10.20 -7.25 -8.17
N LYS A 115 -10.00 -8.39 -7.50
CA LYS A 115 -9.53 -8.43 -6.11
C LYS A 115 -8.22 -7.68 -5.93
N ARG A 116 -7.29 -7.82 -6.88
CA ARG A 116 -6.02 -7.07 -6.84
C ARG A 116 -6.24 -5.55 -6.90
N ILE A 117 -7.13 -5.09 -7.77
CA ILE A 117 -7.44 -3.65 -7.89
C ILE A 117 -8.16 -3.14 -6.65
N TRP A 118 -9.12 -3.89 -6.08
CA TRP A 118 -9.75 -3.49 -4.82
C TRP A 118 -8.75 -3.41 -3.68
N GLN A 119 -7.85 -4.39 -3.57
CA GLN A 119 -6.77 -4.34 -2.59
C GLN A 119 -5.87 -3.12 -2.80
N ASP A 120 -5.57 -2.75 -4.04
CA ASP A 120 -4.80 -1.54 -4.34
C ASP A 120 -5.59 -0.27 -3.99
N LEU A 121 -6.92 -0.24 -4.20
CA LEU A 121 -7.79 0.87 -3.82
C LEU A 121 -7.95 1.01 -2.29
N ASP A 122 -8.02 -0.11 -1.55
CA ASP A 122 -8.07 -0.14 -0.09
C ASP A 122 -6.80 0.48 0.53
N LEU A 123 -5.67 0.50 -0.19
CA LEU A 123 -4.45 1.16 0.28
C LEU A 123 -4.61 2.69 0.40
N PHE A 124 -5.57 3.27 -0.30
CA PHE A 124 -5.89 4.70 -0.23
C PHE A 124 -6.97 5.01 0.82
N ASP A 125 -7.77 4.02 1.21
CA ASP A 125 -8.84 4.17 2.22
C ASP A 125 -8.28 4.00 3.64
N ALA A 126 -7.26 4.80 3.99
CA ALA A 126 -6.63 4.82 5.32
C ALA A 126 -7.39 5.70 6.33
N TYR A 127 -8.69 5.94 6.10
CA TYR A 127 -9.51 6.77 6.97
C TYR A 127 -9.91 5.99 8.23
N GLU A 128 -9.46 6.45 9.39
CA GLU A 128 -9.93 5.94 10.67
C GLU A 128 -11.32 6.53 10.97
N TRP A 129 -12.36 5.70 10.80
CA TRP A 129 -13.73 6.06 11.12
C TRP A 129 -13.86 6.41 12.61
N LYS A 130 -14.33 7.63 12.90
CA LYS A 130 -14.56 8.09 14.28
C LYS A 130 -15.65 7.29 15.00
N ASN A 131 -16.60 6.74 14.24
CA ASN A 131 -17.70 5.92 14.71
C ASN A 131 -17.60 4.51 14.12
N VAL A 132 -17.70 3.50 14.98
CA VAL A 132 -17.63 2.09 14.63
C VAL A 132 -18.81 1.67 13.74
N GLU A 133 -20.01 2.20 13.98
CA GLU A 133 -21.21 1.87 13.20
C GLU A 133 -21.11 2.41 11.78
N ASP A 134 -20.65 3.66 11.62
CA ASP A 134 -20.43 4.27 10.29
C ASP A 134 -19.34 3.52 9.50
N GLY A 135 -18.28 3.09 10.18
CA GLY A 135 -17.24 2.26 9.58
C GLY A 135 -17.76 0.90 9.10
N GLN A 136 -18.65 0.27 9.86
CA GLN A 136 -19.30 -0.99 9.44
C GLN A 136 -20.23 -0.77 8.24
N TYR A 137 -21.01 0.30 8.24
CA TYR A 137 -21.90 0.65 7.13
C TYR A 137 -21.12 0.94 5.85
N HIS A 138 -20.05 1.73 5.93
CA HIS A 138 -19.17 2.00 4.79
C HIS A 138 -18.55 0.71 4.25
N LYS A 139 -18.02 -0.14 5.12
CA LYS A 139 -17.45 -1.44 4.73
C LYS A 139 -18.47 -2.29 3.98
N LYS A 140 -19.70 -2.39 4.49
CA LYS A 140 -20.79 -3.10 3.81
C LYS A 140 -21.09 -2.50 2.44
N THR A 141 -21.19 -1.18 2.35
CA THR A 141 -21.44 -0.47 1.08
C THR A 141 -20.35 -0.73 0.05
N VAL A 142 -19.08 -0.78 0.47
CA VAL A 142 -17.94 -1.12 -0.41
C VAL A 142 -18.02 -2.58 -0.87
N GLU A 143 -18.32 -3.52 0.04
CA GLU A 143 -18.49 -4.94 -0.28
C GLU A 143 -19.61 -5.15 -1.32
N ASP A 144 -20.77 -4.51 -1.12
CA ASP A 144 -21.89 -4.58 -2.06
C ASP A 144 -21.52 -3.98 -3.42
N SER A 145 -20.82 -2.84 -3.44
CA SER A 145 -20.29 -2.25 -4.68
C SER A 145 -19.34 -3.19 -5.43
N CYS A 146 -18.49 -3.91 -4.71
CA CYS A 146 -17.58 -4.89 -5.29
C CYS A 146 -18.34 -6.07 -5.90
N ILE A 147 -19.38 -6.57 -5.22
CA ILE A 147 -20.26 -7.63 -5.72
C ILE A 147 -20.92 -7.18 -7.02
N PHE A 148 -21.52 -6.00 -7.05
CA PHE A 148 -22.18 -5.49 -8.26
C PHE A 148 -21.22 -5.34 -9.43
N LYS A 149 -20.00 -4.82 -9.20
CA LYS A 149 -18.98 -4.67 -10.24
C LYS A 149 -18.51 -6.02 -10.78
N PHE A 150 -18.28 -7.00 -9.91
CA PHE A 150 -17.95 -8.37 -10.33
C PHE A 150 -19.05 -8.97 -11.20
N LEU A 151 -20.29 -8.91 -10.70
CA LEU A 151 -21.45 -9.44 -11.40
C LEU A 151 -21.65 -8.78 -12.77
N ALA A 152 -21.50 -7.46 -12.86
CA ALA A 152 -21.70 -6.70 -14.10
C ALA A 152 -20.70 -7.06 -15.21
N GLY A 153 -19.51 -7.55 -14.87
CA GLY A 153 -18.51 -7.94 -15.87
C GLY A 153 -18.44 -9.43 -16.18
N LEU A 154 -19.26 -10.27 -15.54
CA LEU A 154 -19.40 -11.68 -15.90
C LEU A 154 -20.07 -11.86 -17.27
N ASN A 155 -19.69 -12.93 -17.98
CA ASN A 155 -20.29 -13.28 -19.26
C ASN A 155 -21.79 -13.60 -19.14
N VAL A 156 -22.49 -13.54 -20.28
CA VAL A 156 -23.95 -13.73 -20.37
C VAL A 156 -24.44 -15.10 -19.89
N GLU A 157 -23.57 -16.11 -19.91
CA GLU A 157 -23.86 -17.45 -19.42
C GLU A 157 -24.16 -17.50 -17.91
N PHE A 158 -23.76 -16.46 -17.16
CA PHE A 158 -24.02 -16.34 -15.72
C PHE A 158 -25.23 -15.48 -15.36
N ASP A 159 -26.02 -15.03 -16.34
CA ASP A 159 -27.15 -14.11 -16.12
C ASP A 159 -28.17 -14.61 -15.08
N GLU A 160 -28.49 -15.90 -15.10
CA GLU A 160 -29.43 -16.49 -14.13
C GLU A 160 -28.87 -16.44 -12.70
N VAL A 161 -27.60 -16.80 -12.53
CA VAL A 161 -26.91 -16.73 -11.23
C VAL A 161 -26.81 -15.28 -10.78
N ARG A 162 -26.52 -14.35 -11.71
CA ARG A 162 -26.47 -12.90 -11.46
C ARG A 162 -27.79 -12.40 -10.90
N GLY A 163 -28.92 -12.75 -11.52
CA GLY A 163 -30.26 -12.34 -11.09
C GLY A 163 -30.60 -12.82 -9.68
N ARG A 164 -30.25 -14.08 -9.35
CA ARG A 164 -30.48 -14.64 -8.01
C ARG A 164 -29.66 -13.91 -6.95
N ILE A 165 -28.37 -13.65 -7.19
CA ILE A 165 -27.50 -12.98 -6.22
C ILE A 165 -27.95 -11.53 -6.00
N ILE A 166 -28.25 -10.79 -7.07
CA ILE A 166 -28.76 -9.40 -6.95
C ILE A 166 -30.05 -9.36 -6.12
N GLY A 167 -30.93 -10.37 -6.27
CA GLY A 167 -32.13 -10.51 -5.45
C GLY A 167 -31.85 -10.62 -3.96
N TYR A 168 -30.73 -11.24 -3.54
CA TYR A 168 -30.34 -11.34 -2.13
C TYR A 168 -29.68 -10.07 -1.58
N VAL A 169 -28.86 -9.39 -2.40
CA VAL A 169 -28.13 -8.17 -1.96
C VAL A 169 -29.10 -7.02 -1.67
N ASN A 170 -30.20 -6.90 -2.42
CA ASN A 170 -31.18 -5.82 -2.26
C ASN A 170 -32.18 -6.02 -1.10
N LEU A 171 -32.06 -7.07 -0.29
CA LEU A 171 -33.03 -7.42 0.77
C LEU A 171 -32.64 -6.92 2.18
N TRP A 172 -31.62 -6.06 2.31
CA TRP A 172 -31.13 -5.56 3.61
C TRP A 172 -30.84 -4.07 3.61
#